data_AF-A0A479ZWN6-F1
#
_entry.id   AF-A0A479ZWN6-F1
#
_cell.length_a   1.000
_cell.length_b   1.000
_cell.length_c   1.000
_cell.angle_alpha   90.00
_cell.angle_beta   90.00
_cell.angle_gamma   90.00
#
_symmetry.space_group_name_H-M   'P 1'
#
loop_
_entity.id
_entity.type
_entity.pdbx_description
1 polymer ?
#
loop_
_entity_poly.entity_id
_entity_poly.type
_entity_poly.pdbx_seq_one_letter_code
_entity_poly.pdbx_strand_id
1 'polypeptide(L)'
;MNFSEYQKQALNTDQIPAVEGTELIIPLLGLVGEVGSLMTEYKKYLRDGDAHKLFKEGIAEELGDMLWYISNIASKFDLNLEEIAENNLRKCNDRWGWRDSTEIDNKNTIYIFDNEFPEHESLPRQFVVELTEVSQDNSVKMKAFINKEQIGNDLTDNSYQSDGYRFHDVFHFAYAAILGWSLDYQLLKTIKNMTSHLEVSRCSLGDWEKAIFMGYDVWRQVEKNHGGKVVVDLDARSITYQIGVS
;
A
#
# COMPACT_ATOMS: atom_id res chain seq x y z
N MET A 1 1.77 23.82 -19.47
CA MET A 1 2.83 22.82 -19.65
C MET A 1 2.43 21.57 -18.90
N ASN A 2 2.51 20.40 -19.54
CA ASN A 2 2.29 19.11 -18.87
C ASN A 2 3.62 18.51 -18.39
N PHE A 3 3.57 17.39 -17.66
CA PHE A 3 4.79 16.77 -17.11
C PHE A 3 5.74 16.27 -18.19
N SER A 4 5.22 15.72 -19.30
CA SER A 4 6.03 15.29 -20.44
C SER A 4 6.79 16.46 -21.09
N GLU A 5 6.14 17.61 -21.24
CA GLU A 5 6.74 18.82 -21.80
C GLU A 5 7.75 19.44 -20.84
N TYR A 6 7.43 19.49 -19.54
CA TYR A 6 8.37 19.94 -18.51
C TYR A 6 9.63 19.05 -18.47
N GLN A 7 9.47 17.73 -18.46
CA GLN A 7 10.58 16.78 -18.42
C GLN A 7 11.55 17.00 -19.59
N LYS A 8 11.03 17.20 -20.81
CA LYS A 8 11.86 17.51 -21.99
C LYS A 8 12.63 18.82 -21.84
N GLN A 9 11.98 19.86 -21.31
CA GLN A 9 12.64 21.15 -21.08
C GLN A 9 13.69 21.07 -19.98
N ALA A 10 13.41 20.37 -18.88
CA ALA A 10 14.35 20.16 -17.78
C ALA A 10 15.60 19.41 -18.27
N LEU A 11 15.43 18.36 -19.09
CA LEU A 11 16.55 17.61 -19.65
C LEU A 11 17.46 18.49 -20.53
N ASN A 12 16.91 19.43 -21.28
CA ASN A 12 17.71 20.37 -22.10
C ASN A 12 18.60 21.31 -21.26
N THR A 13 18.30 21.45 -19.96
CA THR A 13 19.09 22.26 -19.03
C THR A 13 20.09 21.44 -18.21
N ASP A 14 20.10 20.11 -18.37
CA ASP A 14 21.07 19.24 -17.70
C ASP A 14 22.47 19.47 -18.27
N GLN A 15 23.35 20.05 -17.44
CA GLN A 15 24.75 20.29 -17.78
C GLN A 15 25.70 19.31 -17.09
N ILE A 16 25.17 18.23 -16.50
CA ILE A 16 26.02 17.24 -15.81
C ILE A 16 26.96 16.61 -16.85
N PRO A 17 28.29 16.69 -16.63
CA PRO A 17 29.24 16.14 -17.57
C PRO A 17 29.04 14.63 -17.68
N ALA A 18 29.03 14.12 -18.92
CA ALA A 18 28.95 12.70 -19.24
C ALA A 18 30.25 11.99 -18.85
N VAL A 19 30.48 11.86 -17.55
CA VAL A 19 31.52 11.01 -16.99
C VAL A 19 30.87 9.67 -16.69
N GLU A 20 31.36 8.65 -17.37
CA GLU A 20 30.87 7.28 -17.31
C GLU A 20 30.77 6.82 -15.84
N GLY A 21 29.57 6.45 -15.40
CA GLY A 21 29.29 5.98 -14.03
C GLY A 21 28.87 7.04 -13.00
N THR A 22 28.96 8.35 -13.29
CA THR A 22 28.48 9.41 -12.36
C THR A 22 27.19 10.11 -12.79
N GLU A 23 26.71 9.81 -13.98
CA GLU A 23 25.52 10.47 -14.58
C GLU A 23 24.25 10.28 -13.75
N LEU A 24 24.13 9.15 -13.04
CA LEU A 24 22.99 8.83 -12.18
C LEU A 24 23.20 9.27 -10.73
N ILE A 25 24.44 9.21 -10.21
CA ILE A 25 24.70 9.51 -8.79
C ILE A 25 24.54 11.01 -8.51
N ILE A 26 24.90 11.88 -9.46
CA ILE A 26 24.82 13.33 -9.26
C ILE A 26 23.36 13.81 -9.10
N PRO A 27 22.40 13.47 -9.99
CA PRO A 27 21.00 13.83 -9.79
C PRO A 27 20.40 13.23 -8.52
N LEU A 28 20.76 11.99 -8.16
CA LEU A 28 20.27 11.34 -6.95
C LEU A 28 20.75 12.05 -5.69
N LEU A 29 22.03 12.43 -5.63
CA LEU A 29 22.59 13.21 -4.52
C LEU A 29 22.01 14.62 -4.46
N GLY A 30 21.81 15.26 -5.62
CA GLY A 30 21.16 16.56 -5.72
C GLY A 30 19.75 16.54 -5.13
N LEU A 31 18.92 15.56 -5.52
CA LEU A 31 17.58 15.38 -4.97
C LEU A 31 17.59 15.26 -3.43
N VAL A 32 18.53 14.49 -2.87
CA VAL A 32 18.68 14.36 -1.41
C VAL A 32 19.09 15.70 -0.76
N GLY A 33 19.94 16.47 -1.44
CA GLY A 33 20.31 17.83 -1.05
C GLY A 33 19.08 18.72 -0.89
N GLU A 34 18.21 18.76 -1.90
CA GLU A 34 17.02 19.63 -1.90
C GLU A 34 15.98 19.21 -0.85
N VAL A 35 15.85 17.92 -0.56
CA VAL A 35 15.05 17.47 0.59
C VAL A 35 15.61 18.03 1.92
N GLY A 36 16.92 18.07 2.06
CA GLY A 36 17.60 18.66 3.23
C GLY A 36 17.44 20.18 3.31
N SER A 37 17.50 20.87 2.17
CA SER A 37 17.27 22.30 2.04
C SER A 37 15.83 22.67 2.38
N LEU A 38 14.83 21.95 1.84
CA LEU A 38 13.42 22.06 2.21
C LEU A 38 13.21 21.93 3.73
N MET A 39 13.84 20.91 4.35
CA MET A 39 13.75 20.70 5.79
C MET A 39 14.40 21.84 6.58
N THR A 40 15.48 22.41 6.06
CA THR A 40 16.16 23.56 6.66
C THR A 40 15.28 24.81 6.60
N GLU A 41 14.58 25.03 5.49
CA GLU A 41 13.66 26.14 5.31
C GLU A 41 12.46 26.03 6.26
N TYR A 42 11.90 24.83 6.39
CA TYR A 42 10.85 24.55 7.37
C TYR A 42 11.32 24.78 8.81
N LYS A 43 12.55 24.39 9.15
CA LYS A 43 13.15 24.62 10.47
C LYS A 43 13.31 26.12 10.79
N LYS A 44 13.70 26.95 9.80
CA LYS A 44 13.78 28.41 9.99
C LYS A 44 12.39 28.98 10.30
N TYR A 45 11.37 28.55 9.58
CA TYR A 45 9.98 28.94 9.86
C TYR A 45 9.53 28.55 11.26
N LEU A 46 9.83 27.33 11.73
CA LEU A 46 9.50 26.93 13.11
C LEU A 46 10.20 27.78 14.18
N ARG A 47 11.42 28.28 13.90
CA ARG A 47 12.19 29.12 14.84
C ARG A 47 11.72 30.56 14.84
N ASP A 48 11.48 31.12 13.66
CA ASP A 48 11.31 32.56 13.45
C ASP A 48 9.82 32.96 13.27
N GLY A 49 8.92 32.00 13.04
CA GLY A 49 7.49 32.21 12.86
C GLY A 49 7.17 33.20 11.75
N ASP A 50 6.26 34.12 12.01
CA ASP A 50 5.81 35.16 11.05
C ASP A 50 6.92 36.17 10.65
N ALA A 51 8.07 36.16 11.34
CA ALA A 51 9.21 36.96 10.92
C ALA A 51 9.89 36.41 9.65
N HIS A 52 9.62 35.14 9.30
CA HIS A 52 10.17 34.48 8.12
C HIS A 52 9.35 34.80 6.86
N LYS A 53 9.49 36.04 6.37
CA LYS A 53 8.64 36.60 5.30
C LYS A 53 8.73 35.88 3.95
N LEU A 54 9.83 35.19 3.67
CA LEU A 54 10.10 34.52 2.39
C LEU A 54 9.93 33.00 2.44
N PHE A 55 9.24 32.49 3.47
CA PHE A 55 9.08 31.06 3.68
C PHE A 55 8.46 30.35 2.48
N LYS A 56 7.39 30.93 1.92
CA LYS A 56 6.65 30.31 0.81
C LYS A 56 7.47 30.30 -0.47
N GLU A 57 8.21 31.37 -0.75
CA GLU A 57 9.14 31.42 -1.88
C GLU A 57 10.23 30.36 -1.72
N GLY A 58 10.84 30.26 -0.54
CA GLY A 58 11.84 29.23 -0.25
C GLY A 58 11.30 27.83 -0.45
N ILE A 59 10.14 27.49 0.13
CA ILE A 59 9.50 26.18 -0.09
C ILE A 59 9.23 25.91 -1.58
N ALA A 60 8.77 26.90 -2.32
CA ALA A 60 8.47 26.75 -3.75
C ALA A 60 9.74 26.52 -4.58
N GLU A 61 10.84 27.18 -4.24
CA GLU A 61 12.17 27.00 -4.86
C GLU A 61 12.64 25.56 -4.67
N GLU A 62 12.68 25.08 -3.42
CA GLU A 62 13.14 23.71 -3.10
C GLU A 62 12.25 22.63 -3.74
N LEU A 63 10.94 22.85 -3.82
CA LEU A 63 10.01 21.97 -4.54
C LEU A 63 10.26 21.98 -6.06
N GLY A 64 10.60 23.14 -6.61
CA GLY A 64 10.99 23.29 -8.01
C GLY A 64 12.26 22.52 -8.33
N ASP A 65 13.27 22.61 -7.48
CA ASP A 65 14.55 21.94 -7.66
C ASP A 65 14.41 20.42 -7.51
N MET A 66 13.62 19.95 -6.54
CA MET A 66 13.25 18.54 -6.45
C MET A 66 12.55 18.05 -7.73
N LEU A 67 11.61 18.83 -8.28
CA LEU A 67 10.92 18.48 -9.51
C LEU A 67 11.89 18.40 -10.71
N TRP A 68 12.86 19.32 -10.78
CA TRP A 68 13.92 19.30 -11.79
C TRP A 68 14.77 18.02 -11.69
N TYR A 69 15.22 17.65 -10.48
CA TYR A 69 15.99 16.43 -10.27
C TYR A 69 15.19 15.16 -10.58
N ILE A 70 13.93 15.07 -10.13
CA ILE A 70 13.04 13.95 -10.44
C ILE A 70 12.87 13.78 -11.96
N SER A 71 12.72 14.88 -12.68
CA SER A 71 12.57 14.87 -14.14
C SER A 71 13.82 14.38 -14.86
N ASN A 72 14.99 14.81 -14.40
CA ASN A 72 16.27 14.34 -14.95
C ASN A 72 16.52 12.87 -14.63
N ILE A 73 16.22 12.43 -13.41
CA ILE A 73 16.29 11.01 -13.01
C ILE A 73 15.37 10.18 -13.90
N ALA A 74 14.10 10.58 -14.05
CA ALA A 74 13.14 9.88 -14.92
C ALA A 74 13.69 9.73 -16.35
N SER A 75 14.26 10.80 -16.91
CA SER A 75 14.86 10.78 -18.24
C SER A 75 16.05 9.82 -18.36
N LYS A 76 16.93 9.77 -17.35
CA LYS A 76 18.10 8.87 -17.34
C LYS A 76 17.72 7.40 -17.14
N PHE A 77 16.53 7.11 -16.61
CA PHE A 77 15.97 5.76 -16.49
C PHE A 77 14.98 5.41 -17.61
N ASP A 78 14.86 6.25 -18.65
CA ASP A 78 13.91 6.07 -19.76
C ASP A 78 12.44 5.94 -19.28
N LEU A 79 12.08 6.74 -18.26
CA LEU A 79 10.73 6.80 -17.69
C LEU A 79 10.02 8.09 -18.12
N ASN A 80 8.72 7.98 -18.35
CA ASN A 80 7.86 9.14 -18.60
C ASN A 80 7.30 9.70 -17.28
N LEU A 81 7.57 10.97 -16.98
CA LEU A 81 7.14 11.62 -15.73
C LEU A 81 5.62 11.79 -15.63
N GLU A 82 4.93 12.03 -16.75
CA GLU A 82 3.46 12.12 -16.79
C GLU A 82 2.83 10.77 -16.45
N GLU A 83 3.37 9.68 -16.99
CA GLU A 83 2.91 8.33 -16.65
C GLU A 83 3.17 7.99 -15.17
N ILE A 84 4.32 8.38 -14.61
CA ILE A 84 4.61 8.24 -13.17
C ILE A 84 3.55 8.97 -12.34
N ALA A 85 3.23 10.22 -12.69
CA ALA A 85 2.26 11.03 -11.99
C ALA A 85 0.84 10.42 -12.07
N GLU A 86 0.40 10.00 -13.26
CA GLU A 86 -0.89 9.35 -13.47
C GLU A 86 -1.01 8.03 -12.70
N ASN A 87 0.03 7.18 -12.73
CA ASN A 87 0.08 5.93 -11.98
C ASN A 87 0.00 6.19 -10.47
N ASN A 88 0.66 7.24 -9.99
CA ASN A 88 0.59 7.63 -8.58
C ASN A 88 -0.83 8.06 -8.18
N LEU A 89 -1.48 8.89 -9.01
CA LEU A 89 -2.86 9.33 -8.77
C LEU A 89 -3.84 8.16 -8.76
N ARG A 90 -3.76 7.22 -9.72
CA ARG A 90 -4.58 6.00 -9.73
C ARG A 90 -4.40 5.20 -8.43
N LYS A 91 -3.14 4.91 -8.06
CA LYS A 91 -2.82 4.19 -6.83
C LYS A 91 -3.35 4.88 -5.57
N CYS A 92 -3.28 6.22 -5.51
CA CYS A 92 -3.80 6.98 -4.38
C CYS A 92 -5.33 6.96 -4.34
N ASN A 93 -5.99 7.09 -5.49
CA ASN A 93 -7.46 7.03 -5.58
C ASN A 93 -8.00 5.64 -5.23
N ASP A 94 -7.36 4.57 -5.72
CA ASP A 94 -7.74 3.20 -5.36
C ASP A 94 -7.64 2.96 -3.85
N ARG A 95 -6.70 3.63 -3.17
CA ARG A 95 -6.46 3.48 -1.73
C ARG A 95 -7.32 4.39 -0.86
N TRP A 96 -7.66 5.59 -1.33
CA TRP A 96 -8.27 6.65 -0.50
C TRP A 96 -9.55 7.27 -1.09
N GLY A 97 -9.91 6.95 -2.33
CA GLY A 97 -11.03 7.54 -3.07
C GLY A 97 -12.40 7.33 -2.44
N TRP A 98 -12.53 6.36 -1.53
CA TRP A 98 -13.72 6.16 -0.69
C TRP A 98 -13.96 7.27 0.33
N ARG A 99 -12.96 8.14 0.60
CA ARG A 99 -13.08 9.24 1.58
C ARG A 99 -13.64 10.54 0.98
N ASP A 100 -13.46 10.76 -0.32
CA ASP A 100 -13.85 12.00 -1.01
C ASP A 100 -15.22 11.91 -1.71
N SER A 101 -15.92 10.77 -1.60
CA SER A 101 -17.31 10.66 -2.04
C SER A 101 -18.21 11.49 -1.13
N THR A 102 -18.49 12.72 -1.57
CA THR A 102 -19.52 13.61 -1.01
C THR A 102 -20.94 13.11 -1.23
N GLU A 103 -21.12 11.99 -1.93
CA GLU A 103 -22.32 11.17 -1.88
C GLU A 103 -22.25 10.23 -0.66
N ILE A 104 -22.35 10.82 0.53
CA ILE A 104 -22.88 10.10 1.68
C ILE A 104 -24.39 9.98 1.42
N ASP A 105 -24.76 9.02 0.58
CA ASP A 105 -26.12 8.50 0.64
C ASP A 105 -26.30 7.92 2.05
N ASN A 106 -27.41 8.24 2.69
CA ASN A 106 -27.68 8.02 4.12
C ASN A 106 -27.90 6.53 4.48
N LYS A 107 -27.00 5.65 4.04
CA LYS A 107 -26.86 4.28 4.48
C LYS A 107 -25.38 4.01 4.67
N ASN A 108 -24.96 3.80 5.92
CA ASN A 108 -23.64 3.30 6.29
C ASN A 108 -23.27 2.05 5.47
N THR A 109 -22.61 2.21 4.32
CA THR A 109 -22.02 1.10 3.56
C THR A 109 -20.57 0.93 4.00
N ILE A 110 -20.40 0.47 5.24
CA ILE A 110 -19.25 -0.42 5.49
C ILE A 110 -19.62 -1.69 4.71
N TYR A 111 -18.92 -1.97 3.61
CA TYR A 111 -19.15 -3.19 2.86
C TYR A 111 -18.87 -4.37 3.79
N ILE A 112 -19.92 -5.11 4.15
CA ILE A 112 -19.81 -6.25 5.06
C ILE A 112 -19.41 -7.47 4.21
N PHE A 113 -18.10 -7.69 4.08
CA PHE A 113 -17.52 -8.69 3.17
C PHE A 113 -18.01 -10.12 3.42
N ASP A 114 -18.41 -10.43 4.65
CA ASP A 114 -18.84 -11.76 5.07
C ASP A 114 -20.37 -11.90 5.24
N ASN A 115 -21.17 -10.90 4.83
CA ASN A 115 -22.63 -10.88 5.08
C ASN A 115 -23.40 -12.02 4.39
N GLU A 116 -22.88 -12.55 3.27
CA GLU A 116 -23.51 -13.66 2.53
C GLU A 116 -22.98 -15.04 2.96
N PHE A 117 -22.07 -15.10 3.93
CA PHE A 117 -21.46 -16.34 4.38
C PHE A 117 -22.23 -16.98 5.56
N PRO A 118 -22.14 -18.31 5.72
CA PRO A 118 -22.69 -18.97 6.90
C PRO A 118 -22.13 -18.38 8.21
N GLU A 119 -22.91 -18.47 9.30
CA GLU A 119 -22.56 -17.87 10.59
C GLU A 119 -21.19 -18.32 11.14
N HIS A 120 -20.79 -19.56 10.86
CA HIS A 120 -19.49 -20.12 11.27
C HIS A 120 -18.30 -19.67 10.41
N GLU A 121 -18.56 -19.08 9.24
CA GLU A 121 -17.55 -18.49 8.35
C GLU A 121 -17.53 -16.96 8.43
N SER A 122 -18.45 -16.37 9.21
CA SER A 122 -18.57 -14.93 9.41
C SER A 122 -17.93 -14.52 10.73
N LEU A 123 -17.26 -13.37 10.77
CA LEU A 123 -16.80 -12.80 12.02
C LEU A 123 -18.00 -12.28 12.83
N PRO A 124 -17.97 -12.34 14.18
CA PRO A 124 -18.97 -11.66 14.97
C PRO A 124 -18.98 -10.16 14.66
N ARG A 125 -20.16 -9.53 14.57
CA ARG A 125 -20.25 -8.07 14.34
C ARG A 125 -19.60 -7.25 15.46
N GLN A 126 -19.55 -7.84 16.65
CA GLN A 126 -18.88 -7.31 17.82
C GLN A 126 -18.22 -8.48 18.54
N PHE A 127 -16.95 -8.32 18.89
CA PHE A 127 -16.19 -9.26 19.70
C PHE A 127 -15.16 -8.49 20.53
N VAL A 128 -14.71 -9.10 21.63
CA VAL A 128 -13.64 -8.57 22.47
C VAL A 128 -12.43 -9.45 22.27
N VAL A 129 -11.29 -8.83 21.93
CA VAL A 129 -10.00 -9.52 21.90
C VAL A 129 -9.26 -9.21 23.19
N GLU A 130 -8.95 -10.26 23.95
CA GLU A 130 -8.09 -10.17 25.13
C GLU A 130 -6.65 -10.44 24.72
N LEU A 131 -5.80 -9.44 24.91
CA LEU A 131 -4.37 -9.51 24.63
C LEU A 131 -3.63 -9.74 25.96
N THR A 132 -2.98 -10.89 26.12
CA THR A 132 -2.11 -11.21 27.28
C THR A 132 -0.64 -11.39 26.90
N GLU A 133 0.25 -10.65 27.55
CA GLU A 133 1.70 -10.86 27.46
C GLU A 133 2.13 -11.99 28.40
N VAL A 134 2.91 -12.95 27.88
CA VAL A 134 3.42 -14.11 28.62
C VAL A 134 4.93 -14.21 28.44
N SER A 135 5.66 -14.18 29.55
CA SER A 135 7.11 -14.37 29.56
C SER A 135 7.45 -15.85 29.80
N GLN A 136 8.11 -16.48 28.82
CA GLN A 136 8.55 -17.88 28.90
C GLN A 136 9.94 -18.02 28.27
N ASP A 137 10.86 -18.72 28.94
CA ASP A 137 12.20 -19.07 28.42
C ASP A 137 12.99 -17.86 27.86
N ASN A 138 13.03 -16.75 28.60
CA ASN A 138 13.69 -15.49 28.20
C ASN A 138 13.11 -14.83 26.94
N SER A 139 11.95 -15.27 26.46
CA SER A 139 11.19 -14.69 25.36
C SER A 139 9.87 -14.12 25.88
N VAL A 140 9.53 -12.91 25.44
CA VAL A 140 8.24 -12.28 25.71
C VAL A 140 7.34 -12.56 24.52
N LYS A 141 6.20 -13.20 24.78
CA LYS A 141 5.20 -13.56 23.76
C LYS A 141 3.89 -12.84 24.02
N MET A 142 3.21 -12.50 22.94
CA MET A 142 1.88 -11.91 22.94
C MET A 142 0.88 -12.96 22.47
N LYS A 143 -0.18 -13.18 23.27
CA LYS A 143 -1.27 -14.11 22.95
C LYS A 143 -2.60 -13.38 22.88
N ALA A 144 -3.41 -13.70 21.87
CA ALA A 144 -4.73 -13.13 21.68
C ALA A 144 -5.82 -14.17 21.94
N PHE A 145 -6.91 -13.75 22.59
CA PHE A 145 -8.04 -14.62 22.93
C PHE A 145 -9.37 -13.96 22.55
N ILE A 146 -10.30 -14.78 22.06
CA ILE A 146 -11.72 -14.41 21.90
C ILE A 146 -12.52 -15.48 22.65
N ASN A 147 -13.46 -15.08 23.52
CA ASN A 147 -14.27 -16.02 24.31
C ASN A 147 -13.43 -17.06 25.10
N LYS A 148 -12.23 -16.68 25.56
CA LYS A 148 -11.24 -17.54 26.25
C LYS A 148 -10.57 -18.60 25.38
N GLU A 149 -10.84 -18.66 24.09
CA GLU A 149 -10.11 -19.49 23.14
C GLU A 149 -8.98 -18.68 22.50
N GLN A 150 -7.78 -19.26 22.43
CA GLN A 150 -6.65 -18.59 21.80
C GLN A 150 -6.89 -18.49 20.29
N ILE A 151 -6.71 -17.29 19.75
CA ILE A 151 -6.78 -17.02 18.32
C ILE A 151 -5.37 -16.69 17.80
N GLY A 152 -5.07 -17.17 16.59
CA GLY A 152 -3.75 -16.99 15.98
C GLY A 152 -2.61 -17.70 16.73
N ASN A 153 -1.38 -17.37 16.35
CA ASN A 153 -0.17 -17.92 16.95
C ASN A 153 0.37 -16.99 18.04
N ASP A 154 1.25 -17.51 18.89
CA ASP A 154 2.04 -16.67 19.80
C ASP A 154 2.93 -15.70 19.00
N LEU A 155 2.85 -14.40 19.29
CA LEU A 155 3.65 -13.38 18.60
C LEU A 155 4.84 -12.93 19.43
N THR A 156 5.97 -12.66 18.78
CA THR A 156 7.18 -12.11 19.40
C THR A 156 7.61 -10.83 18.68
N ASP A 157 8.54 -10.10 19.28
CA ASP A 157 9.21 -9.00 18.61
C ASP A 157 10.07 -9.52 17.45
N ASN A 158 10.28 -8.67 16.45
CA ASN A 158 11.04 -9.02 15.24
C ASN A 158 12.55 -8.84 15.43
N SER A 159 12.97 -8.24 16.53
CA SER A 159 14.37 -8.01 16.87
C SER A 159 14.72 -8.54 18.26
N TYR A 160 16.02 -8.66 18.55
CA TYR A 160 16.51 -9.04 19.89
C TYR A 160 16.23 -7.98 20.97
N GLN A 161 15.93 -6.75 20.56
CA GLN A 161 15.50 -5.67 21.45
C GLN A 161 13.99 -5.55 21.40
N SER A 162 13.38 -5.07 22.49
CA SER A 162 11.93 -4.90 22.48
C SER A 162 11.54 -3.80 21.49
N ASP A 163 10.92 -4.16 20.37
CA ASP A 163 10.45 -3.26 19.30
C ASP A 163 8.93 -3.12 19.24
N GLY A 164 8.21 -3.93 20.04
CA GLY A 164 6.75 -3.89 20.13
C GLY A 164 6.04 -4.52 18.93
N TYR A 165 6.76 -5.18 18.02
CA TYR A 165 6.15 -5.87 16.89
C TYR A 165 5.19 -6.98 17.33
N ARG A 166 5.38 -7.56 18.54
CA ARG A 166 4.44 -8.53 19.12
C ARG A 166 3.00 -8.03 19.25
N PHE A 167 2.77 -6.71 19.20
CA PHE A 167 1.44 -6.09 19.28
C PHE A 167 0.79 -5.77 17.92
N HIS A 168 1.41 -6.14 16.79
CA HIS A 168 0.96 -5.69 15.46
C HIS A 168 -0.48 -6.11 15.07
N ASP A 169 -1.02 -7.20 15.64
CA ASP A 169 -2.40 -7.65 15.43
C ASP A 169 -3.44 -6.58 15.77
N VAL A 170 -3.12 -5.61 16.63
CA VAL A 170 -3.97 -4.44 16.89
C VAL A 170 -4.31 -3.68 15.60
N PHE A 171 -3.36 -3.59 14.66
CA PHE A 171 -3.61 -2.97 13.36
C PHE A 171 -4.52 -3.85 12.49
N HIS A 172 -4.38 -5.18 12.53
CA HIS A 172 -5.30 -6.09 11.84
C HIS A 172 -6.72 -6.01 12.38
N PHE A 173 -6.91 -5.89 13.71
CA PHE A 173 -8.23 -5.66 14.29
C PHE A 173 -8.80 -4.30 13.89
N ALA A 174 -7.97 -3.26 13.82
CA ALA A 174 -8.40 -1.96 13.31
C ALA A 174 -8.85 -2.04 11.85
N TYR A 175 -8.15 -2.81 11.01
CA TYR A 175 -8.55 -3.05 9.63
C TYR A 175 -9.84 -3.86 9.54
N ALA A 176 -10.00 -4.93 10.32
CA ALA A 176 -11.26 -5.68 10.38
C ALA A 176 -12.43 -4.80 10.82
N ALA A 177 -12.24 -3.95 11.83
CA ALA A 177 -13.30 -3.09 12.38
C ALA A 177 -13.69 -1.91 11.46
N ILE A 178 -12.74 -1.33 10.73
CA ILE A 178 -12.97 -0.13 9.91
C ILE A 178 -13.14 -0.47 8.42
N LEU A 179 -12.42 -1.47 7.92
CA LEU A 179 -12.36 -1.86 6.51
C LEU A 179 -13.11 -3.17 6.23
N GLY A 180 -13.65 -3.87 7.23
CA GLY A 180 -14.50 -5.04 7.06
C GLY A 180 -13.78 -6.37 6.75
N TRP A 181 -12.49 -6.34 6.38
CA TRP A 181 -11.58 -7.50 6.27
C TRP A 181 -10.13 -6.98 6.09
N SER A 182 -9.09 -7.80 6.32
CA SER A 182 -7.74 -7.49 5.79
C SER A 182 -7.01 -8.71 5.25
N LEU A 183 -6.62 -8.69 3.98
CA LEU A 183 -5.44 -9.45 3.52
C LEU A 183 -4.19 -8.64 3.92
N ASP A 184 -3.21 -9.31 4.50
CA ASP A 184 -2.01 -8.64 4.99
C ASP A 184 -1.22 -7.99 3.84
N TYR A 185 -0.91 -6.70 4.00
CA TYR A 185 -0.15 -5.92 3.04
C TYR A 185 1.26 -6.50 2.83
N GLN A 186 1.87 -7.04 3.90
CA GLN A 186 3.21 -7.60 3.80
C GLN A 186 3.21 -8.93 3.01
N LEU A 187 2.17 -9.75 3.14
CA LEU A 187 1.92 -10.91 2.29
C LEU A 187 1.75 -10.51 0.82
N LEU A 188 0.89 -9.52 0.52
CA LEU A 188 0.68 -9.05 -0.86
C LEU A 188 1.98 -8.50 -1.47
N LYS A 189 2.76 -7.75 -0.70
CA LYS A 189 4.07 -7.25 -1.12
C LYS A 189 5.07 -8.37 -1.35
N THR A 190 5.03 -9.42 -0.52
CA THR A 190 5.88 -10.61 -0.67
C THR A 190 5.57 -11.33 -1.97
N ILE A 191 4.29 -11.57 -2.28
CA ILE A 191 3.85 -12.16 -3.55
C ILE A 191 4.34 -11.32 -4.74
N LYS A 192 4.19 -10.00 -4.67
CA LYS A 192 4.66 -9.09 -5.73
C LYS A 192 6.18 -9.13 -5.92
N ASN A 193 6.94 -9.18 -4.83
CA ASN A 193 8.40 -9.26 -4.91
C ASN A 193 8.86 -10.62 -5.47
N MET A 194 8.23 -11.71 -5.04
CA MET A 194 8.52 -13.06 -5.53
C MET A 194 8.17 -13.23 -7.00
N THR A 195 7.18 -12.49 -7.51
CA THR A 195 6.72 -12.57 -8.91
C THR A 195 7.31 -11.47 -9.81
N SER A 196 8.21 -10.65 -9.29
CA SER A 196 8.79 -9.49 -9.99
C SER A 196 9.50 -9.82 -11.31
N HIS A 197 9.99 -11.04 -11.47
CA HIS A 197 10.68 -11.53 -12.65
C HIS A 197 9.76 -12.26 -13.65
N LEU A 198 8.45 -12.30 -13.38
CA LEU A 198 7.45 -12.96 -14.21
C LEU A 198 6.54 -11.92 -14.90
N GLU A 199 5.83 -12.38 -15.91
CA GLU A 199 4.84 -11.59 -16.66
C GLU A 199 3.72 -11.00 -15.78
N VAL A 200 3.36 -11.69 -14.69
CA VAL A 200 2.36 -11.27 -13.70
C VAL A 200 2.84 -10.13 -12.79
N SER A 201 4.10 -9.71 -12.86
CA SER A 201 4.62 -8.53 -12.14
C SER A 201 3.88 -7.23 -12.47
N ARG A 202 3.23 -7.19 -13.64
CA ARG A 202 2.38 -6.08 -14.11
C ARG A 202 1.08 -5.94 -13.31
N CYS A 203 0.65 -6.99 -12.60
CA CYS A 203 -0.55 -6.96 -11.78
C CYS A 203 -0.34 -6.08 -10.53
N SER A 204 -1.34 -5.25 -10.21
CA SER A 204 -1.36 -4.43 -9.01
C SER A 204 -1.61 -5.29 -7.75
N LEU A 205 -1.35 -4.73 -6.56
CA LEU A 205 -1.66 -5.45 -5.31
C LEU A 205 -3.17 -5.75 -5.19
N GLY A 206 -4.03 -4.86 -5.70
CA GLY A 206 -5.47 -5.07 -5.75
C GLY A 206 -5.89 -6.18 -6.74
N ASP A 207 -5.16 -6.34 -7.86
CA ASP A 207 -5.38 -7.48 -8.76
C ASP A 207 -5.08 -8.81 -8.08
N TRP A 208 -3.99 -8.85 -7.29
CA TRP A 208 -3.61 -10.04 -6.50
C TRP A 208 -4.63 -10.33 -5.40
N GLU A 209 -5.03 -9.30 -4.66
CA GLU A 209 -6.07 -9.40 -3.63
C GLU A 209 -7.38 -9.97 -4.20
N LYS A 210 -7.85 -9.40 -5.32
CA LYS A 210 -9.05 -9.84 -6.02
C LYS A 210 -8.92 -11.28 -6.53
N ALA A 211 -7.80 -11.65 -7.14
CA ALA A 211 -7.58 -13.01 -7.65
C ALA A 211 -7.58 -14.05 -6.51
N ILE A 212 -6.99 -13.72 -5.36
CA ILE A 212 -6.97 -14.59 -4.18
C ILE A 212 -8.40 -14.79 -3.65
N PHE A 213 -9.16 -13.72 -3.43
CA PHE A 213 -10.53 -13.82 -2.94
C PHE A 213 -11.44 -14.62 -3.88
N MET A 214 -11.45 -14.27 -5.18
CA MET A 214 -12.27 -14.98 -6.17
C MET A 214 -11.85 -16.45 -6.31
N GLY A 215 -10.56 -16.74 -6.19
CA GLY A 215 -10.04 -18.11 -6.15
C GLY A 215 -10.58 -18.90 -4.96
N TYR A 216 -10.57 -18.32 -3.76
CA TYR A 216 -11.12 -18.94 -2.55
C TYR A 216 -12.64 -19.13 -2.62
N ASP A 217 -13.39 -18.19 -3.18
CA ASP A 217 -14.84 -18.31 -3.37
C ASP A 217 -15.22 -19.49 -4.27
N VAL A 218 -14.48 -19.67 -5.37
CA VAL A 218 -14.70 -20.78 -6.28
C VAL A 218 -14.18 -22.09 -5.70
N TRP A 219 -13.02 -22.07 -5.04
CA TRP A 219 -12.46 -23.24 -4.37
C TRP A 219 -13.41 -23.81 -3.31
N ARG A 220 -13.99 -22.97 -2.45
CA ARG A 220 -15.00 -23.38 -1.45
C ARG A 220 -16.19 -24.07 -2.10
N GLN A 221 -16.66 -23.57 -3.23
CA GLN A 221 -17.77 -24.18 -3.97
C GLN A 221 -17.38 -25.52 -4.61
N VAL A 222 -16.15 -25.64 -5.15
CA VAL A 222 -15.63 -26.90 -5.68
C VAL A 222 -15.48 -27.94 -4.56
N GLU A 223 -14.94 -27.55 -3.40
CA GLU A 223 -14.76 -28.41 -2.24
C GLU A 223 -16.11 -28.92 -1.73
N LYS A 224 -17.06 -28.00 -1.46
CA LYS A 224 -18.41 -28.31 -0.97
C LYS A 224 -19.17 -29.29 -1.85
N ASN A 225 -19.00 -29.19 -3.17
CA ASN A 225 -19.71 -30.02 -4.14
C ASN A 225 -18.88 -31.22 -4.63
N HIS A 226 -17.70 -31.46 -4.04
CA HIS A 226 -16.75 -32.51 -4.44
C HIS A 226 -16.42 -32.48 -5.95
N GLY A 227 -16.36 -31.29 -6.53
CA GLY A 227 -16.19 -31.06 -7.97
C GLY A 227 -17.19 -30.04 -8.52
N GLY A 228 -17.26 -29.94 -9.85
CA GLY A 228 -18.20 -29.07 -10.57
C GLY A 228 -17.55 -28.32 -11.72
N LYS A 229 -18.30 -27.38 -12.31
CA LYS A 229 -17.84 -26.61 -13.46
C LYS A 229 -17.34 -25.24 -13.00
N VAL A 230 -16.08 -24.95 -13.27
CA VAL A 230 -15.49 -23.61 -13.08
C VAL A 230 -15.47 -22.89 -14.41
N VAL A 231 -16.02 -21.68 -14.46
CA VAL A 231 -16.00 -20.81 -15.63
C VAL A 231 -15.00 -19.70 -15.38
N VAL A 232 -14.00 -19.64 -16.26
CA VAL A 232 -12.98 -18.59 -16.27
C VAL A 232 -13.24 -17.71 -17.48
N ASP A 233 -13.40 -16.41 -17.24
CA ASP A 233 -13.56 -15.39 -18.28
C ASP A 233 -12.38 -14.42 -18.18
N LEU A 234 -11.50 -14.48 -19.18
CA LEU A 234 -10.28 -13.68 -19.21
C LEU A 234 -10.56 -12.22 -19.62
N ASP A 235 -11.62 -11.98 -20.41
CA ASP A 235 -12.00 -10.64 -20.86
C ASP A 235 -12.71 -9.89 -19.72
N ALA A 236 -13.62 -10.56 -19.01
CA ALA A 236 -14.28 -10.03 -17.82
C ALA A 236 -13.40 -10.09 -16.56
N ARG A 237 -12.22 -10.71 -16.64
CA ARG A 237 -11.28 -10.95 -15.53
C ARG A 237 -11.98 -11.56 -14.31
N SER A 238 -12.70 -12.65 -14.54
CA SER A 238 -13.49 -13.33 -13.52
C SER A 238 -13.34 -14.86 -13.52
N ILE A 239 -13.61 -15.45 -12.35
CA ILE A 239 -13.69 -16.89 -12.14
C ILE A 239 -14.93 -17.15 -11.30
N THR A 240 -15.79 -18.07 -11.74
CA THR A 240 -17.06 -18.39 -11.09
C THR A 240 -17.30 -19.90 -11.09
N TYR A 241 -18.08 -20.37 -10.12
CA TYR A 241 -18.53 -21.76 -10.06
C TYR A 241 -19.95 -21.87 -10.61
N GLN A 242 -20.21 -22.88 -11.45
CA GLN A 242 -21.54 -23.22 -11.95
C GLN A 242 -21.97 -24.58 -11.40
N ILE A 243 -23.13 -24.60 -10.73
CA ILE A 243 -23.81 -25.84 -10.36
C ILE A 243 -24.29 -26.51 -11.65
N GLY A 244 -23.87 -27.76 -11.88
CA GLY A 244 -24.41 -28.55 -12.97
C GLY A 244 -25.91 -28.75 -12.74
N VAL A 245 -26.74 -28.20 -13.62
CA VAL A 245 -28.15 -28.57 -13.68
C VAL A 245 -28.19 -30.01 -14.22
N SER A 246 -28.34 -30.98 -13.32
CA SER A 246 -28.77 -32.34 -13.64
C SER A 246 -30.29 -32.37 -13.80
#